data_AF-A0A5A7Q8N1-F1
#
_entry.id   AF-A0A5A7Q8N1-F1
#
_cell.length_a   1.000
_cell.length_b   1.000
_cell.length_c   1.000
_cell.angle_alpha   90.00
_cell.angle_beta   90.00
_cell.angle_gamma   90.00
#
_symmetry.space_group_name_H-M   'P 1'
#
loop_
_entity.id
_entity.type
_entity.pdbx_description
1 polymer ?
#
loop_
_entity_poly.entity_id
_entity_poly.type
_entity_poly.pdbx_seq_one_letter_code
_entity_poly.pdbx_strand_id
1 'polypeptide(L)'
;GRGTVKMSPQVSEALSLGKAVVALESTIISHGMPYPQNLQTAKEVEAIVRENGAIPATVAILDGIPCIGLSVEELERLAILGRKARKTARRDIAHVVATQGNGATTVSATMFFASMVGIPIFVTGGIGGVHRHGETMDISSDLTELGRTPVAVVSAGVKSILDIPRTLEYLETQGVCVAAYQTNEFPAFFTEKSGCKAPARLDSPEDFARLIGAVCNVLLLL
;
A
#
# COMPACT_ATOMS: atom_id res chain seq x y z
N GLY A 1 13.29 -5.16 -20.82
CA GLY A 1 12.41 -4.04 -21.19
C GLY A 1 11.55 -3.70 -20.01
N ARG A 2 11.65 -2.47 -19.49
CA ARG A 2 10.72 -2.00 -18.46
C ARG A 2 9.41 -1.67 -19.20
N GLY A 3 8.31 -2.34 -18.87
CA GLY A 3 7.00 -1.97 -19.40
C GLY A 3 6.71 -0.51 -19.06
N THR A 4 6.19 0.26 -20.01
CA THR A 4 5.95 1.70 -19.83
C THR A 4 4.93 1.91 -18.72
N VAL A 5 5.32 2.59 -17.66
CA VAL A 5 4.43 3.07 -16.60
C VAL A 5 3.93 4.46 -17.00
N LYS A 6 2.62 4.69 -16.91
CA LYS A 6 2.00 6.01 -17.08
C LYS A 6 1.98 6.72 -15.72
N MET A 7 2.71 7.81 -15.58
CA MET A 7 2.57 8.71 -14.43
C MET A 7 1.68 9.90 -14.79
N SER A 8 0.88 10.38 -13.85
CA SER A 8 0.18 11.65 -14.05
C SER A 8 1.18 12.81 -14.14
N PRO A 9 0.84 13.91 -14.84
CA PRO A 9 1.69 15.10 -14.89
C PRO A 9 2.05 15.62 -13.48
N GLN A 10 1.08 15.61 -12.56
CA GLN A 10 1.28 16.09 -11.19
C GLN A 10 2.28 15.24 -10.40
N VAL A 11 2.21 13.91 -10.53
CA VAL A 11 3.18 13.01 -9.87
C VAL A 11 4.55 13.15 -10.52
N SER A 12 4.62 13.18 -11.85
CA SER A 12 5.90 13.33 -12.57
C SER A 12 6.61 14.64 -12.23
N GLU A 13 5.87 15.74 -12.14
CA GLU A 13 6.40 17.05 -11.74
C GLU A 13 6.82 17.08 -10.26
N ALA A 14 6.02 16.50 -9.38
CA ALA A 14 6.36 16.44 -7.96
C ALA A 14 7.68 15.69 -7.73
N LEU A 15 7.85 14.54 -8.38
CA LEU A 15 9.08 13.77 -8.29
C LEU A 15 10.28 14.50 -8.89
N SER A 16 10.13 15.19 -10.03
CA SER A 16 11.23 15.94 -10.64
C SER A 16 11.67 17.15 -9.81
N LEU A 17 10.76 17.73 -9.03
CA LEU A 17 11.01 18.84 -8.12
C LEU A 17 11.36 18.40 -6.68
N GLY A 18 11.47 17.09 -6.41
CA GLY A 18 11.73 16.56 -5.07
C GLY A 18 10.62 16.85 -4.04
N LYS A 19 9.39 17.08 -4.50
CA LYS A 19 8.21 17.26 -3.65
C LYS A 19 7.72 15.91 -3.12
N ALA A 20 7.08 15.94 -1.95
CA ALA A 20 6.54 14.73 -1.33
C ALA A 20 5.42 14.10 -2.18
N VAL A 21 5.52 12.79 -2.42
CA VAL A 21 4.50 11.98 -3.09
C VAL A 21 4.16 10.79 -2.19
N VAL A 22 2.87 10.50 -2.04
CA VAL A 22 2.37 9.38 -1.26
C VAL A 22 1.61 8.44 -2.19
N ALA A 23 2.09 7.19 -2.32
CA ALA A 23 1.37 6.17 -3.06
C ALA A 23 0.11 5.73 -2.32
N LEU A 24 -0.93 5.34 -3.06
CA LEU A 24 -2.19 4.79 -2.54
C LEU A 24 -2.58 3.55 -3.36
N GLU A 25 -3.08 2.50 -2.71
CA GLU A 25 -3.53 1.29 -3.40
C GLU A 25 -4.96 1.44 -3.95
N SER A 26 -5.34 0.57 -4.89
CA SER A 26 -6.68 0.57 -5.46
C SER A 26 -7.54 -0.66 -5.12
N THR A 27 -6.97 -1.67 -4.44
CA THR A 27 -7.77 -2.83 -4.00
C THR A 27 -8.89 -2.42 -3.04
N ILE A 28 -8.63 -1.50 -2.11
CA ILE A 28 -9.67 -0.95 -1.23
C ILE A 28 -10.84 -0.33 -2.01
N ILE A 29 -10.57 0.29 -3.16
CA ILE A 29 -11.58 0.92 -4.02
C ILE A 29 -12.44 -0.13 -4.72
N SER A 30 -11.83 -1.13 -5.34
CA SER A 30 -12.58 -2.11 -6.15
C SER A 30 -13.14 -3.29 -5.37
N HIS A 31 -12.48 -3.67 -4.26
CA HIS A 31 -12.78 -4.90 -3.50
C HIS A 31 -13.06 -4.66 -2.02
N GLY A 32 -12.70 -3.49 -1.48
CA GLY A 32 -12.85 -3.18 -0.06
C GLY A 32 -14.16 -2.51 0.30
N MET A 33 -14.75 -1.71 -0.60
CA MET A 33 -15.94 -0.90 -0.33
C MET A 33 -16.94 -0.95 -1.50
N PRO A 34 -18.26 -0.82 -1.24
CA PRO A 34 -19.27 -0.71 -2.30
C PRO A 34 -19.24 0.66 -2.97
N TYR A 35 -19.77 0.74 -4.19
CA TYR A 35 -20.05 2.02 -4.85
C TYR A 35 -21.34 2.64 -4.29
N PRO A 36 -21.40 3.97 -4.04
CA PRO A 36 -20.39 5.00 -4.34
C PRO A 36 -19.37 5.28 -3.22
N GLN A 37 -19.48 4.59 -2.07
CA GLN A 37 -18.62 4.84 -0.90
C GLN A 37 -17.13 4.64 -1.22
N ASN A 38 -16.80 3.69 -2.09
CA ASN A 38 -15.43 3.45 -2.55
C ASN A 38 -14.80 4.67 -3.24
N LEU A 39 -15.54 5.32 -4.14
CA LEU A 39 -15.09 6.52 -4.85
C LEU A 39 -14.98 7.71 -3.89
N GLN A 40 -15.97 7.88 -3.02
CA GLN A 40 -15.97 8.96 -2.04
C GLN A 40 -14.77 8.83 -1.10
N THR A 41 -14.54 7.64 -0.54
CA THR A 41 -13.40 7.38 0.33
C THR A 41 -12.07 7.62 -0.40
N ALA A 42 -11.95 7.16 -1.65
CA ALA A 42 -10.73 7.39 -2.43
C ALA A 42 -10.44 8.89 -2.63
N LYS A 43 -11.47 9.68 -2.96
CA LYS A 43 -11.36 11.14 -3.11
C LYS A 43 -11.00 11.83 -1.79
N GLU A 44 -11.62 11.42 -0.69
CA GLU A 44 -11.34 11.95 0.66
C GLU A 44 -9.90 11.66 1.09
N VAL A 45 -9.40 10.44 0.87
CA VAL A 45 -8.00 10.09 1.17
C VAL A 45 -7.03 10.91 0.32
N GLU A 46 -7.29 11.05 -0.99
CA GLU A 46 -6.44 11.90 -1.82
C GLU A 46 -6.48 13.38 -1.38
N ALA A 47 -7.62 13.88 -0.92
CA ALA A 47 -7.75 15.24 -0.39
C ALA A 47 -6.92 15.44 0.87
N ILE A 48 -6.99 14.51 1.83
CA ILE A 48 -6.21 14.54 3.07
C ILE A 48 -4.70 14.60 2.78
N VAL A 49 -4.23 13.81 1.80
CA VAL A 49 -2.80 13.85 1.39
C VAL A 49 -2.42 15.24 0.86
N ARG A 50 -3.28 15.85 0.02
CA ARG A 50 -3.06 17.20 -0.53
C ARG A 50 -3.09 18.28 0.55
N GLU A 51 -4.02 18.20 1.50
CA GLU A 51 -4.14 19.11 2.63
C GLU A 51 -2.89 19.10 3.53
N ASN A 52 -2.20 17.96 3.59
CA ASN A 52 -0.93 17.80 4.31
C ASN A 52 0.31 18.11 3.44
N GLY A 53 0.12 18.73 2.26
CA GLY A 53 1.22 19.24 1.42
C GLY A 53 1.92 18.20 0.55
N ALA A 54 1.42 16.97 0.47
CA ALA A 54 1.93 15.93 -0.39
C ALA A 54 1.04 15.68 -1.62
N ILE A 55 1.60 15.05 -2.65
CA ILE A 55 0.86 14.67 -3.86
C ILE A 55 0.41 13.21 -3.75
N PRO A 56 -0.89 12.90 -3.83
CA PRO A 56 -1.37 11.53 -3.84
C PRO A 56 -1.10 10.88 -5.20
N ALA A 57 -0.69 9.61 -5.16
CA ALA A 57 -0.46 8.78 -6.34
C ALA A 57 -1.24 7.47 -6.19
N THR A 58 -2.54 7.49 -6.48
CA THR A 58 -3.35 6.26 -6.56
C THR A 58 -2.85 5.38 -7.70
N VAL A 59 -2.57 4.10 -7.41
CA VAL A 59 -1.95 3.17 -8.35
C VAL A 59 -2.94 2.10 -8.82
N ALA A 60 -3.06 1.93 -10.12
CA ALA A 60 -3.87 0.85 -10.73
C ALA A 60 -3.25 0.39 -12.05
N ILE A 61 -3.82 -0.65 -12.66
CA ILE A 61 -3.55 -1.01 -14.06
C ILE A 61 -4.85 -0.78 -14.82
N LEU A 62 -4.83 0.08 -15.84
CA LEU A 62 -5.99 0.37 -16.68
C LEU A 62 -5.68 -0.02 -18.12
N ASP A 63 -6.49 -0.91 -18.68
CA ASP A 63 -6.33 -1.45 -20.05
C ASP A 63 -4.90 -1.96 -20.34
N GLY A 64 -4.31 -2.65 -19.35
CA GLY A 64 -2.94 -3.17 -19.39
C GLY A 64 -1.85 -2.15 -19.09
N ILE A 65 -2.18 -0.89 -18.85
CA ILE A 65 -1.20 0.18 -18.58
C ILE A 65 -1.12 0.42 -17.07
N PRO A 66 0.04 0.21 -16.43
CA PRO A 66 0.24 0.65 -15.05
C PRO A 66 0.14 2.18 -14.97
N CYS A 67 -0.79 2.68 -14.16
CA CYS A 67 -1.08 4.10 -13.97
C CYS A 67 -0.76 4.51 -12.53
N ILE A 68 0.07 5.55 -12.36
CA ILE A 68 0.53 6.07 -11.07
C ILE A 68 0.04 7.52 -10.97
N GLY A 69 -0.89 7.75 -10.05
CA GLY A 69 -1.69 8.97 -10.00
C GLY A 69 -2.82 8.88 -11.02
N LEU A 70 -4.00 8.44 -10.58
CA LEU A 70 -5.18 8.39 -11.43
C LEU A 70 -5.81 9.78 -11.58
N SER A 71 -6.39 10.06 -12.75
CA SER A 71 -7.32 11.19 -12.89
C SER A 71 -8.63 10.92 -12.13
N VAL A 72 -9.45 11.95 -11.95
CA VAL A 72 -10.77 11.81 -11.32
C VAL A 72 -11.65 10.82 -12.09
N GLU A 73 -11.58 10.87 -13.42
CA GLU A 73 -12.33 10.01 -14.33
C GLU A 73 -11.81 8.56 -14.30
N GLU A 74 -10.49 8.37 -14.22
CA GLU A 74 -9.87 7.05 -14.07
C GLU A 74 -10.22 6.41 -12.72
N LEU A 75 -10.23 7.22 -11.65
CA LEU A 75 -10.62 6.80 -10.30
C LEU A 75 -12.10 6.39 -10.25
N GLU A 76 -12.97 7.20 -10.83
CA GLU A 76 -14.41 6.92 -10.95
C GLU A 76 -14.68 5.67 -11.79
N ARG A 77 -14.00 5.54 -12.93
CA ARG A 77 -14.06 4.34 -13.77
C ARG A 77 -13.69 3.09 -12.98
N LEU A 78 -12.61 3.13 -12.20
CA LEU A 78 -12.16 2.00 -11.38
C LEU A 78 -13.15 1.65 -10.27
N ALA A 79 -13.74 2.67 -9.64
CA ALA A 79 -14.74 2.51 -8.59
C ALA A 79 -16.04 1.89 -9.12
N ILE A 80 -16.52 2.31 -10.30
CA ILE A 80 -17.69 1.74 -10.97
C ILE A 80 -17.41 0.31 -11.43
N LEU A 81 -16.21 0.05 -11.94
CA LEU A 81 -15.82 -1.29 -12.39
C LEU A 81 -15.85 -2.30 -11.22
N GLY A 82 -15.47 -1.86 -10.02
CA GLY A 82 -15.54 -2.67 -8.80
C GLY A 82 -14.82 -4.00 -8.97
N ARG A 83 -15.47 -5.10 -8.56
CA ARG A 83 -14.90 -6.46 -8.61
C ARG A 83 -14.57 -6.98 -10.01
N LYS A 84 -15.03 -6.31 -11.08
CA LYS A 84 -14.61 -6.64 -12.45
C LYS A 84 -13.15 -6.26 -12.71
N ALA A 85 -12.59 -5.31 -11.94
CA ALA A 85 -11.15 -5.08 -11.90
C ALA A 85 -10.49 -6.24 -11.15
N ARG A 86 -9.50 -6.89 -11.75
CA ARG A 86 -8.80 -7.99 -11.11
C ARG A 86 -8.05 -7.49 -9.87
N LYS A 87 -8.25 -8.14 -8.72
CA LYS A 87 -7.38 -7.92 -7.55
C LYS A 87 -5.97 -8.37 -7.91
N THR A 88 -5.03 -7.43 -7.95
CA THR A 88 -3.72 -7.62 -8.57
C THR A 88 -2.63 -7.55 -7.52
N ALA A 89 -2.08 -8.71 -7.14
CA ALA A 89 -0.82 -8.80 -6.40
C ALA A 89 0.36 -8.78 -7.36
N ARG A 90 1.59 -8.73 -6.84
CA ARG A 90 2.79 -8.64 -7.70
C ARG A 90 2.88 -9.74 -8.75
N ARG A 91 2.45 -10.97 -8.42
CA ARG A 91 2.42 -12.11 -9.37
C ARG A 91 1.43 -11.91 -10.53
N ASP A 92 0.36 -11.15 -10.30
CA ASP A 92 -0.73 -10.96 -11.26
C ASP A 92 -0.39 -9.88 -12.31
N ILE A 93 0.56 -8.98 -12.00
CA ILE A 93 0.90 -7.82 -12.84
C ILE A 93 1.17 -8.23 -14.29
N ALA A 94 2.05 -9.21 -14.50
CA ALA A 94 2.43 -9.64 -15.84
C ALA A 94 1.22 -10.10 -16.68
N HIS A 95 0.31 -10.85 -16.06
CA HIS A 95 -0.89 -11.34 -16.72
C HIS A 95 -1.89 -10.22 -17.03
N VAL A 96 -2.13 -9.30 -16.09
CA VAL A 96 -3.06 -8.17 -16.30
C VAL A 96 -2.54 -7.24 -17.40
N VAL A 97 -1.24 -6.93 -17.40
CA VAL A 97 -0.61 -6.11 -18.44
C VAL A 97 -0.68 -6.80 -19.80
N ALA A 98 -0.28 -8.08 -19.88
CA ALA A 98 -0.25 -8.82 -21.15
C ALA A 98 -1.63 -9.03 -21.77
N THR A 99 -2.68 -9.12 -20.96
CA THR A 99 -4.06 -9.28 -21.43
C THR A 99 -4.81 -7.97 -21.62
N GLN A 100 -4.13 -6.82 -21.50
CA GLN A 100 -4.75 -5.50 -21.56
C GLN A 100 -5.93 -5.34 -20.58
N GLY A 101 -5.82 -5.99 -19.42
CA GLY A 101 -6.86 -6.03 -18.41
C GLY A 101 -6.86 -4.81 -17.48
N ASN A 102 -7.90 -4.71 -16.66
CA ASN A 102 -8.00 -3.73 -15.60
C ASN A 102 -7.70 -4.39 -14.25
N GLY A 103 -6.77 -3.81 -13.48
CA GLY A 103 -6.25 -4.35 -12.24
C GLY A 103 -6.28 -3.34 -11.10
N ALA A 104 -6.97 -3.70 -10.01
CA ALA A 104 -6.88 -3.00 -8.74
C ALA A 104 -5.67 -3.54 -7.97
N THR A 105 -4.68 -2.70 -7.70
CA THR A 105 -3.41 -3.11 -7.10
C THR A 105 -3.57 -3.32 -5.61
N THR A 106 -3.03 -4.44 -5.10
CA THR A 106 -2.86 -4.69 -3.66
C THR A 106 -1.59 -4.01 -3.18
N VAL A 107 -1.37 -3.97 -1.86
CA VAL A 107 -0.12 -3.55 -1.22
C VAL A 107 1.12 -4.04 -1.98
N SER A 108 1.25 -5.34 -2.24
CA SER A 108 2.43 -5.88 -2.95
C SER A 108 2.64 -5.31 -4.36
N ALA A 109 1.57 -5.04 -5.12
CA ALA A 109 1.69 -4.47 -6.46
C ALA A 109 1.89 -2.96 -6.43
N THR A 110 1.24 -2.26 -5.49
CA THR A 110 1.41 -0.83 -5.28
C THR A 110 2.85 -0.50 -4.90
N MET A 111 3.44 -1.24 -3.94
CA MET A 111 4.85 -1.10 -3.56
C MET A 111 5.79 -1.27 -4.76
N PHE A 112 5.57 -2.31 -5.58
CA PHE A 112 6.38 -2.57 -6.77
C PHE A 112 6.39 -1.37 -7.74
N PHE A 113 5.21 -0.81 -8.04
CA PHE A 113 5.12 0.34 -8.93
C PHE A 113 5.63 1.63 -8.30
N ALA A 114 5.34 1.88 -7.02
CA ALA A 114 5.85 3.03 -6.27
C ALA A 114 7.39 3.07 -6.28
N SER A 115 8.02 1.93 -5.97
CA SER A 115 9.48 1.79 -6.02
C SER A 115 10.04 2.02 -7.42
N MET A 116 9.36 1.54 -8.46
CA MET A 116 9.79 1.70 -9.85
C MET A 116 9.88 3.18 -10.28
N VAL A 117 9.04 4.05 -9.71
CA VAL A 117 9.03 5.49 -9.99
C VAL A 117 9.67 6.34 -8.90
N GLY A 118 10.26 5.72 -7.87
CA GLY A 118 10.96 6.44 -6.80
C GLY A 118 10.05 7.11 -5.77
N ILE A 119 8.83 6.60 -5.55
CA ILE A 119 7.97 7.02 -4.43
C ILE A 119 8.31 6.17 -3.19
N PRO A 120 8.85 6.77 -2.11
CA PRO A 120 9.35 6.01 -0.96
C PRO A 120 8.28 5.71 0.10
N ILE A 121 7.09 6.31 0.03
CA ILE A 121 6.04 6.21 1.05
C ILE A 121 4.73 5.76 0.41
N PHE A 122 4.07 4.79 1.06
CA PHE A 122 2.77 4.25 0.69
C PHE A 122 1.87 4.15 1.94
N VAL A 123 0.62 4.61 1.83
CA VAL A 123 -0.38 4.49 2.90
C VAL A 123 -1.50 3.52 2.49
N THR A 124 -1.88 2.65 3.41
CA THR A 124 -3.05 1.76 3.26
C THR A 124 -3.79 1.62 4.60
N GLY A 125 -5.02 1.09 4.58
CA GLY A 125 -5.72 0.78 5.81
C GLY A 125 -5.02 -0.33 6.61
N GLY A 126 -4.72 -1.45 5.95
CA GLY A 126 -4.13 -2.62 6.61
C GLY A 126 -3.48 -3.55 5.59
N ILE A 127 -2.27 -4.01 5.89
CA ILE A 127 -1.55 -4.94 5.02
C ILE A 127 -2.16 -6.35 5.07
N GLY A 128 -1.87 -7.18 4.07
CA GLY A 128 -2.03 -8.62 4.21
C GLY A 128 -1.02 -9.22 5.20
N GLY A 129 -1.17 -10.50 5.50
CA GLY A 129 -0.34 -11.17 6.50
C GLY A 129 -0.50 -12.69 6.44
N VAL A 130 -0.13 -13.36 7.52
CA VAL A 130 -0.35 -14.81 7.68
C VAL A 130 -1.80 -15.06 8.10
N HIS A 131 -2.48 -15.99 7.44
CA HIS A 131 -3.85 -16.36 7.79
C HIS A 131 -3.89 -17.27 9.04
N ARG A 132 -4.93 -17.14 9.87
CA ARG A 132 -5.07 -17.86 11.16
C ARG A 132 -5.06 -19.38 11.03
N HIS A 133 -5.59 -19.92 9.94
CA HIS A 133 -5.60 -21.37 9.66
C HIS A 133 -4.40 -21.80 8.81
N GLY A 134 -3.20 -21.30 9.16
CA GLY A 134 -1.96 -21.36 8.37
C GLY A 134 -1.35 -22.74 8.08
N GLU A 135 -2.07 -23.85 8.26
CA GLU A 135 -1.65 -25.18 7.78
C GLU A 135 -1.52 -25.23 6.25
N THR A 136 -2.21 -24.32 5.55
CA THR A 136 -2.26 -24.26 4.08
C THR A 136 -1.20 -23.34 3.44
N MET A 137 -0.21 -22.85 4.19
CA MET A 137 0.78 -21.86 3.71
C MET A 137 0.11 -20.62 3.06
N ASP A 138 -1.08 -20.26 3.52
CA ASP A 138 -1.83 -19.09 3.07
C ASP A 138 -1.23 -17.81 3.71
N ILE A 139 -0.24 -17.26 3.02
CA ILE A 139 0.57 -16.11 3.44
C ILE A 139 0.50 -15.05 2.35
N SER A 140 0.12 -13.82 2.73
CA SER A 140 0.06 -12.72 1.77
C SER A 140 1.44 -12.41 1.17
N SER A 141 1.47 -12.21 -0.15
CA SER A 141 2.66 -11.74 -0.86
C SER A 141 3.11 -10.33 -0.43
N ASP A 142 2.28 -9.60 0.31
CA ASP A 142 2.65 -8.30 0.88
C ASP A 142 3.86 -8.41 1.80
N LEU A 143 3.98 -9.50 2.58
CA LEU A 143 5.08 -9.67 3.53
C LEU A 143 6.42 -9.88 2.82
N THR A 144 6.45 -10.70 1.77
CA THR A 144 7.64 -10.86 0.91
C THR A 144 7.97 -9.57 0.18
N GLU A 145 6.97 -8.79 -0.21
CA GLU A 145 7.19 -7.52 -0.88
C GLU A 145 7.83 -6.48 0.06
N LEU A 146 7.32 -6.36 1.29
CA LEU A 146 7.89 -5.53 2.34
C LEU A 146 9.38 -5.83 2.58
N GLY A 147 9.79 -7.09 2.50
CA GLY A 147 11.19 -7.51 2.70
C GLY A 147 12.16 -7.12 1.58
N ARG A 148 11.67 -6.80 0.37
CA ARG A 148 12.55 -6.62 -0.82
C ARG A 148 12.37 -5.31 -1.56
N THR A 149 11.33 -4.56 -1.25
CA THR A 149 10.96 -3.34 -2.00
C THR A 149 11.13 -2.12 -1.09
N PRO A 150 11.99 -1.16 -1.47
CA PRO A 150 12.36 -0.01 -0.62
C PRO A 150 11.25 1.05 -0.60
N VAL A 151 10.12 0.70 0.02
CA VAL A 151 8.96 1.57 0.24
C VAL A 151 8.48 1.37 1.66
N ALA A 152 8.39 2.47 2.41
CA ALA A 152 7.80 2.47 3.74
C ALA A 152 6.27 2.42 3.62
N VAL A 153 5.66 1.46 4.32
CA VAL A 153 4.20 1.26 4.33
C VAL A 153 3.65 1.73 5.67
N VAL A 154 2.70 2.66 5.63
CA VAL A 154 1.96 3.12 6.81
C VAL A 154 0.60 2.44 6.82
N SER A 155 0.24 1.77 7.93
CA SER A 155 -1.06 1.11 8.08
C SER A 155 -1.52 0.99 9.54
N ALA A 156 -2.79 0.64 9.76
CA ALA A 156 -3.31 0.23 11.07
C ALA A 156 -3.00 -1.26 11.36
N GLY A 157 -1.78 -1.72 11.02
CA GLY A 157 -1.38 -3.12 11.12
C GLY A 157 -1.87 -4.00 9.98
N VAL A 158 -2.20 -5.25 10.30
CA VAL A 158 -2.68 -6.27 9.35
C VAL A 158 -4.20 -6.35 9.41
N LYS A 159 -4.86 -6.68 8.30
CA LYS A 159 -6.33 -6.87 8.27
C LYS A 159 -6.78 -7.82 9.40
N SER A 160 -7.92 -7.50 10.04
CA SER A 160 -8.40 -8.15 11.29
C SER A 160 -8.60 -9.67 11.22
N ILE A 161 -8.72 -10.24 10.02
CA ILE A 161 -8.89 -11.68 9.78
C ILE A 161 -7.58 -12.48 9.88
N LEU A 162 -6.44 -11.81 10.10
CA LEU A 162 -5.11 -12.40 10.04
C LEU A 162 -4.57 -12.77 11.42
N ASP A 163 -3.42 -13.45 11.43
CA ASP A 163 -2.66 -13.88 12.59
C ASP A 163 -1.50 -12.91 12.82
N ILE A 164 -1.62 -12.03 13.82
CA ILE A 164 -0.61 -11.01 14.12
C ILE A 164 0.71 -11.65 14.58
N PRO A 165 0.74 -12.57 15.58
CA PRO A 165 1.97 -13.24 15.98
C PRO A 165 2.74 -13.88 14.82
N ARG A 166 2.07 -14.70 14.00
CA ARG A 166 2.74 -15.34 12.85
C ARG A 166 3.18 -14.34 11.78
N THR A 167 2.44 -13.23 11.63
CA THR A 167 2.85 -12.17 10.70
C THR A 167 4.12 -11.46 11.18
N LEU A 168 4.25 -11.21 12.49
CA LEU A 168 5.46 -10.62 13.07
C LEU A 168 6.68 -11.53 12.87
N GLU A 169 6.55 -12.84 13.12
CA GLU A 169 7.64 -13.82 12.88
C GLU A 169 8.07 -13.86 11.40
N TYR A 170 7.11 -13.77 10.49
CA TYR A 170 7.40 -13.73 9.06
C TYR A 170 8.10 -12.42 8.66
N LEU A 171 7.64 -11.27 9.18
CA LEU A 171 8.27 -9.97 8.94
C LEU A 171 9.70 -9.90 9.47
N GLU A 172 9.95 -10.48 10.65
CA GLU A 172 11.31 -10.66 11.19
C GLU A 172 12.18 -11.46 10.22
N THR A 173 11.68 -12.61 9.74
CA THR A 173 12.39 -13.45 8.76
C THR A 173 12.68 -12.71 7.45
N GLN A 174 11.79 -11.82 7.02
CA GLN A 174 11.96 -10.98 5.83
C GLN A 174 12.85 -9.75 6.06
N GLY A 175 13.32 -9.51 7.28
CA GLY A 175 14.15 -8.34 7.63
C GLY A 175 13.40 -7.02 7.57
N VAL A 176 12.08 -7.03 7.77
CA VAL A 176 11.25 -5.81 7.75
C VAL A 176 11.33 -5.11 9.10
N CYS A 177 11.68 -3.82 9.10
CA CYS A 177 11.62 -3.02 10.31
C CYS A 177 10.16 -2.65 10.61
N VAL A 178 9.64 -3.06 11.77
CA VAL A 178 8.26 -2.79 12.18
C VAL A 178 8.27 -1.84 13.37
N ALA A 179 7.61 -0.69 13.25
CA ALA A 179 7.58 0.31 14.31
C ALA A 179 6.18 0.92 14.48
N ALA A 180 5.76 1.14 15.72
CA ALA A 180 4.46 1.72 16.05
C ALA A 180 4.55 3.16 16.54
N TYR A 181 3.55 3.97 16.16
CA TYR A 181 3.43 5.37 16.53
C TYR A 181 2.86 5.52 17.94
N GLN A 182 3.62 6.13 18.85
CA GLN A 182 3.15 6.50 20.19
C GLN A 182 2.59 5.35 21.05
N THR A 183 2.82 4.09 20.65
CA THR A 183 2.38 2.88 21.34
C THR A 183 3.47 1.81 21.32
N ASN A 184 3.41 0.88 22.27
CA ASN A 184 4.26 -0.32 22.29
C ASN A 184 3.52 -1.55 21.75
N GLU A 185 2.29 -1.37 21.29
CA GLU A 185 1.37 -2.43 20.88
C GLU A 185 1.19 -2.41 19.36
N PHE A 186 1.10 -3.59 18.77
CA PHE A 186 0.77 -3.75 17.36
C PHE A 186 -0.75 -3.53 17.19
N PRO A 187 -1.24 -2.60 16.36
CA PRO A 187 -2.68 -2.39 16.17
C PRO A 187 -3.31 -3.55 15.37
N ALA A 188 -4.55 -3.91 15.71
CA ALA A 188 -5.32 -4.98 15.07
C ALA A 188 -6.38 -4.43 14.10
N PHE A 189 -6.00 -3.46 13.28
CA PHE A 189 -6.85 -2.80 12.28
C PHE A 189 -8.01 -2.01 12.90
N PHE A 190 -9.10 -2.66 13.28
CA PHE A 190 -10.25 -1.99 13.88
C PHE A 190 -10.09 -1.69 15.37
N THR A 191 -9.13 -2.34 16.04
CA THR A 191 -8.84 -2.12 17.46
C THR A 191 -7.39 -1.69 17.64
N GLU A 192 -7.19 -0.66 18.44
CA GLU A 192 -5.85 -0.17 18.81
C GLU A 192 -5.04 -1.23 19.56
N LYS A 193 -5.74 -2.12 20.28
CA LYS A 193 -5.15 -3.18 21.10
C LYS A 193 -5.30 -4.55 20.43
N SER A 194 -4.19 -5.29 20.34
CA SER A 194 -4.10 -6.65 19.81
C SER A 194 -3.57 -7.67 20.84
N GLY A 195 -2.99 -7.21 21.95
CA GLY A 195 -2.20 -8.01 22.88
C GLY A 195 -0.78 -8.36 22.38
N CYS A 196 -0.41 -7.94 21.16
CA CYS A 196 0.90 -8.21 20.57
C CYS A 196 1.80 -6.97 20.67
N LYS A 197 3.07 -7.16 21.06
CA LYS A 197 4.04 -6.06 21.17
C LYS A 197 4.54 -5.66 19.77
N ALA A 198 4.62 -4.36 19.50
CA ALA A 198 5.32 -3.86 18.33
C ALA A 198 6.85 -3.99 18.52
N PRO A 199 7.62 -4.42 17.50
CA PRO A 199 9.07 -4.59 17.63
C PRO A 199 9.82 -3.29 18.00
N ALA A 200 9.37 -2.15 17.48
CA ALA A 200 9.87 -0.82 17.83
C ALA A 200 8.73 0.16 18.07
N ARG A 201 9.04 1.26 18.77
CA ARG A 201 8.17 2.41 19.01
C ARG A 201 8.86 3.67 18.51
N LEU A 202 8.08 4.59 17.96
CA LEU A 202 8.50 5.91 17.51
C LEU A 202 7.47 6.94 18.00
N ASP A 203 7.91 8.12 18.41
CA ASP A 203 7.05 9.09 19.10
C ASP A 203 6.76 10.35 18.27
N SER A 204 7.46 10.54 17.14
CA SER A 204 7.29 11.70 16.25
C SER A 204 7.38 11.35 14.75
N PRO A 205 6.74 12.12 13.86
CA PRO A 205 6.94 12.00 12.40
C PRO A 205 8.40 12.18 11.97
N GLU A 206 9.20 12.96 12.72
CA GLU A 206 10.63 13.12 12.45
C GLU A 206 11.42 11.83 12.74
N ASP A 207 11.01 11.04 13.75
CA ASP A 207 11.55 9.71 13.96
C ASP A 207 11.24 8.78 12.78
N PHE A 208 10.04 8.92 12.19
CA PHE A 208 9.63 8.13 11.03
C PHE A 208 10.51 8.47 9.84
N ALA A 209 10.69 9.77 9.56
CA ALA A 209 11.55 10.24 8.48
C ALA A 209 13.00 9.75 8.64
N ARG A 210 13.55 9.79 9.86
CA ARG A 210 14.88 9.24 10.16
C ARG A 210 14.96 7.73 9.91
N LEU A 211 13.94 6.97 10.33
CA LEU A 211 13.91 5.53 10.15
C LEU A 211 13.87 5.16 8.66
N ILE A 212 12.98 5.79 7.88
CA ILE A 212 12.87 5.60 6.43
C ILE A 212 14.18 5.97 5.71
N GLY A 213 14.86 7.02 6.17
CA GLY A 213 16.16 7.45 5.64
C GLY A 213 17.30 6.49 5.97
N ALA A 214 17.22 5.74 7.08
CA ALA A 214 18.22 4.75 7.46
C ALA A 214 18.03 3.41 6.74
N VAL A 215 16.78 2.96 6.60
CA VAL A 215 16.39 1.70 5.94
C VAL A 215 15.06 1.91 5.23
N CYS A 216 14.93 1.47 3.98
CA CYS A 216 13.71 1.73 3.20
C CYS A 216 12.60 0.68 3.36
N ASN A 217 12.89 -0.50 3.92
CA ASN A 217 11.92 -1.60 4.11
C ASN A 217 11.28 -1.51 5.50
N VAL A 218 10.28 -0.63 5.63
CA VAL A 218 9.67 -0.30 6.93
C VAL A 218 8.16 -0.51 6.88
N LEU A 219 7.60 -1.13 7.91
CA LEU A 219 6.19 -1.12 8.23
C LEU A 219 5.96 -0.21 9.43
N LEU A 220 5.30 0.92 9.20
CA LEU A 220 4.91 1.91 10.21
C LEU A 220 3.46 1.69 10.60
N LEU A 221 3.23 1.56 11.90
CA LEU A 221 1.94 1.24 12.49
C LEU A 221 1.35 2.49 13.15
N LEU A 222 0.13 2.86 12.78
CA LEU A 222 -0.65 3.95 13.41
C LEU A 222 -1.66 3.40 14.42
#